data_AF-A0A519SEC4-F1
#
_entry.id   AF-A0A519SEC4-F1
#
_cell.length_a   1.000
_cell.length_b   1.000
_cell.length_c   1.000
_cell.angle_alpha   90.00
_cell.angle_beta   90.00
_cell.angle_gamma   90.00
#
_symmetry.space_group_name_H-M   'P 1'
#
loop_
_entity.id
_entity.type
_entity.pdbx_description
1 polymer ?
#
loop_
_entity_poly.entity_id
_entity_poly.type
_entity_poly.pdbx_seq_one_letter_code
_entity_poly.pdbx_strand_id
1 'polypeptide(L)' 'MKTSVALCTYNGEKFLSEQLESIFRQSHVVDEIVVCDDGSTDGTLSILQAFQNDHPHILKIYKNEQ' A
#
# COMPACT_ATOMS: atom_id res chain seq x y z
N MET A 1 6.90 -14.77 14.90
CA MET A 1 6.74 -13.32 15.14
C MET A 1 5.85 -12.79 14.03
N LYS A 2 4.94 -11.87 14.32
CA LYS A 2 4.12 -11.22 13.27
C LYS A 2 4.77 -9.91 12.87
N THR A 3 4.66 -9.55 11.60
CA THR A 3 5.26 -8.34 11.02
C THR A 3 4.20 -7.54 10.28
N SER A 4 4.09 -6.25 10.63
CA SER A 4 3.19 -5.29 10.00
C SER A 4 4.01 -4.18 9.34
N VAL A 5 3.60 -3.76 8.14
CA VAL A 5 4.15 -2.57 7.45
C VAL A 5 3.14 -1.45 7.50
N ALA A 6 3.53 -0.31 8.08
CA ALA A 6 2.77 0.93 8.00
C ALA A 6 3.32 1.78 6.83
N LEU A 7 2.43 2.25 5.96
CA LEU A 7 2.76 3.03 4.79
C LEU A 7 1.93 4.32 4.77
N CYS A 8 2.58 5.47 4.65
CA CYS A 8 1.91 6.73 4.36
C CYS A 8 2.23 7.13 2.92
N THR A 9 1.25 7.61 2.16
CA THR A 9 1.45 8.05 0.78
C THR A 9 0.64 9.30 0.45
N TYR A 10 1.21 10.13 -0.42
CA TYR A 10 0.57 11.29 -1.02
C TYR A 10 1.22 11.57 -2.37
N ASN A 11 0.45 11.51 -3.44
CA ASN A 11 0.91 11.66 -4.83
C ASN A 11 2.16 10.81 -5.15
N GLY A 12 2.08 9.52 -4.81
CA GLY A 12 3.16 8.53 -4.93
C GLY A 12 3.15 7.71 -6.22
N GLU A 13 2.33 8.05 -7.22
CA GLU A 13 2.06 7.22 -8.41
C GLU A 13 3.34 6.66 -9.06
N LYS A 14 4.38 7.49 -9.14
CA LYS A 14 5.66 7.15 -9.79
C LYS A 14 6.43 6.00 -9.11
N PHE A 15 6.25 5.78 -7.81
CA PHE A 15 7.11 4.88 -7.03
C PHE A 15 6.32 3.79 -6.28
N LEU A 16 5.02 3.99 -6.10
CA LEU A 16 4.21 3.15 -5.23
C LEU A 16 4.20 1.67 -5.67
N SER A 17 4.12 1.39 -6.97
CA SER A 17 4.12 0.02 -7.48
C SER A 17 5.41 -0.72 -7.14
N GLU A 18 6.58 -0.13 -7.41
CA GLU A 18 7.88 -0.73 -7.09
C GLU A 18 8.03 -0.95 -5.58
N GLN A 19 7.58 0.04 -4.78
CA GLN A 19 7.60 -0.05 -3.32
C GLN A 19 6.76 -1.23 -2.81
N LEU A 20 5.51 -1.36 -3.25
CA LEU A 20 4.62 -2.46 -2.84
C LEU A 20 5.17 -3.80 -3.28
N GLU A 21 5.63 -3.91 -4.53
CA GLU A 21 6.26 -5.13 -5.02
C GLU A 21 7.50 -5.52 -4.21
N SER A 22 8.31 -4.55 -3.76
CA SER A 22 9.47 -4.82 -2.91
C SER A 22 9.08 -5.39 -1.53
N ILE A 23 7.97 -4.92 -0.97
CA ILE A 23 7.44 -5.38 0.33
C ILE A 23 6.88 -6.80 0.18
N PHE A 24 6.08 -7.06 -0.85
CA PHE A 24 5.51 -8.39 -1.10
C PHE A 24 6.56 -9.45 -1.43
N ARG A 25 7.73 -9.06 -1.95
CA ARG A 25 8.83 -9.96 -2.30
C ARG A 25 9.89 -10.15 -1.21
N GLN A 26 9.68 -9.65 0.01
CA GLN A 26 10.60 -9.88 1.13
C GLN A 26 10.71 -11.38 1.47
N SER A 27 11.89 -11.83 1.89
CA SER A 27 12.13 -13.22 2.31
C SER A 27 11.37 -13.59 3.57
N HIS A 28 11.08 -12.61 4.42
CA HIS A 28 10.11 -12.72 5.51
C HIS A 28 8.79 -12.08 5.05
N VAL A 29 7.79 -12.92 4.80
CA VAL A 29 6.47 -12.47 4.32
C VAL A 29 5.79 -11.61 5.38
N VAL A 30 5.27 -10.46 4.97
CA VAL A 30 4.51 -9.55 5.84
C VAL A 30 3.11 -10.11 6.13
N ASP A 31 2.65 -9.98 7.37
CA ASP A 31 1.30 -10.41 7.76
C ASP A 31 0.23 -9.37 7.39
N GLU A 32 0.58 -8.08 7.42
CA GLU A 32 -0.32 -7.00 7.00
C GLU A 32 0.44 -5.76 6.50
N ILE A 33 -0.17 -5.06 5.54
CA ILE A 33 0.23 -3.73 5.10
C ILE A 33 -0.94 -2.79 5.35
N VAL A 34 -0.69 -1.73 6.11
CA VAL A 34 -1.68 -0.68 6.40
C VAL A 34 -1.22 0.59 5.70
N VAL A 35 -1.99 1.04 4.71
CA VAL A 35 -1.71 2.25 3.94
C VAL A 35 -2.65 3.37 4.36
N CYS A 36 -2.09 4.55 4.60
CA CYS A 36 -2.82 5.80 4.76
C CYS A 36 -2.50 6.73 3.57
N ASP A 37 -3.48 6.95 2.70
CA ASP A 37 -3.42 7.93 1.61
C ASP A 37 -3.88 9.30 2.12
N ASP A 38 -3.04 10.31 1.99
CA ASP A 38 -3.32 11.67 2.48
C ASP A 38 -4.03 12.55 1.44
N GLY A 39 -5.01 11.97 0.75
CA GLY A 39 -5.79 12.67 -0.26
C GLY A 39 -5.04 12.86 -1.57
N SER A 40 -4.42 11.81 -2.10
CA SER A 40 -3.74 11.88 -3.40
C SER A 40 -4.70 12.25 -4.52
N THR A 41 -4.19 13.02 -5.47
CA THR A 41 -4.90 13.50 -6.67
C THR A 41 -4.37 12.90 -7.98
N ASP A 42 -3.34 12.05 -7.89
CA ASP A 42 -2.74 11.32 -9.00
C ASP A 42 -3.20 9.84 -9.03
N GLY A 43 -2.51 8.98 -9.78
CA GLY A 43 -2.82 7.56 -9.90
C GLY A 43 -2.58 6.70 -8.64
N THR A 44 -2.16 7.29 -7.50
CA THR A 44 -1.81 6.56 -6.27
C THR A 44 -2.92 5.62 -5.79
N LEU A 45 -4.16 6.11 -5.69
CA LEU A 45 -5.28 5.30 -5.19
C LEU A 45 -5.62 4.14 -6.13
N SER A 46 -5.52 4.35 -7.44
CA SER A 46 -5.74 3.30 -8.43
C SER A 46 -4.71 2.18 -8.29
N ILE A 47 -3.44 2.51 -8.06
CA ILE A 47 -2.37 1.54 -7.79
C ILE A 47 -2.68 0.76 -6.51
N LEU A 48 -3.00 1.45 -5.41
CA LEU A 48 -3.33 0.80 -4.14
C LEU A 48 -4.50 -0.19 -4.28
N GLN A 49 -5.55 0.19 -5.00
CA GLN A 49 -6.73 -0.64 -5.22
C GLN A 49 -6.41 -1.87 -6.07
N ALA A 50 -5.54 -1.75 -7.09
CA ALA A 50 -5.08 -2.90 -7.86
C ALA A 50 -4.36 -3.93 -6.97
N PHE A 51 -3.40 -3.50 -6.16
CA PHE A 51 -2.71 -4.39 -5.22
C PHE A 51 -3.64 -4.95 -4.14
N GLN A 52 -4.66 -4.20 -3.70
CA GLN A 52 -5.62 -4.68 -2.71
C GLN A 52 -6.51 -5.78 -3.30
N ASN A 53 -6.90 -5.68 -4.57
CA ASN A 53 -7.67 -6.72 -5.24
C ASN A 53 -6.88 -8.04 -5.34
N ASP A 54 -5.56 -7.96 -5.57
CA ASP A 54 -4.68 -9.14 -5.62
C ASP A 54 -4.37 -9.69 -4.22
N HIS A 55 -4.37 -8.84 -3.19
CA HIS A 55 -4.02 -9.19 -1.81
C HIS A 55 -5.03 -8.68 -0.77
N PRO A 56 -6.32 -9.08 -0.85
CA PRO A 56 -7.41 -8.47 -0.07
C PRO A 56 -7.32 -8.71 1.45
N HIS A 57 -6.56 -9.73 1.86
CA HIS A 57 -6.36 -10.06 3.28
C HIS A 57 -5.08 -9.45 3.88
N ILE A 58 -4.19 -8.90 3.05
CA ILE A 58 -2.90 -8.36 3.48
C ILE A 58 -2.92 -6.83 3.43
N LEU A 59 -3.47 -6.23 2.37
CA LEU A 59 -3.43 -4.79 2.15
C LEU A 59 -4.73 -4.09 2.60
N LYS A 60 -4.61 -3.20 3.59
CA LYS A 60 -5.69 -2.34 4.08
C LYS A 60 -5.41 -0.90 3.69
N ILE A 61 -6.38 -0.23 3.07
CA ILE A 61 -6.26 1.15 2.60
C ILE A 61 -7.18 2.04 3.43
N TYR A 62 -6.62 3.12 3.98
CA TYR A 62 -7.32 4.23 4.61
C TYR A 62 -7.04 5.49 3.79
N LYS A 63 -8.05 6.33 3.60
CA LYS A 63 -7.92 7.61 2.92
C LYS A 63 -8.34 8.72 3.87
N ASN A 64 -7.50 9.74 4.04
CA ASN A 64 -7.85 10.92 4.83
C ASN A 64 -8.82 11.82 4.06
N GLU A 65 -9.69 12.50 4.81
CA GLU A 65 -10.52 13.58 4.28
C GLU A 65 -9.65 14.82 4.08
N GLN A 66 -9.83 15.51 2.93
CA GLN A 66 -9.14 16.78 2.60
C GLN A 66 -9.83 17.97 3.25
#